data_AF-X1V575-F1
#
_entry.id   AF-X1V575-F1
#
_cell.length_a   1.000
_cell.length_b   1.000
_cell.length_c   1.000
_cell.angle_alpha   90.00
_cell.angle_beta   90.00
_cell.angle_gamma   90.00
#
_symmetry.space_group_name_H-M   'P 1'
#
loop_
_entity.id
_entity.type
_entity.pdbx_description
1 polymer ?
#
loop_
_entity_poly.entity_id
_entity_poly.type
_entity_poly.pdbx_seq_one_letter_code
_entity_poly.pdbx_strand_id
1 'polypeptide(L)' 'MQITQVQVGNVLYPLTEGQPLPINVGETVKVFYAFKYKLPVAGGVRIWASLYRYT' A
#
# COMPACT_ATOMS: atom_id res chain seq x y z
N MET A 1 -9.99 -4.45 2.08
CA MET A 1 -8.68 -3.81 2.25
C MET A 1 -8.69 -2.59 1.36
N GLN A 2 -8.64 -1.39 1.94
CA GLN A 2 -8.62 -0.15 1.16
C GLN A 2 -7.23 0.45 1.30
N ILE A 3 -6.50 0.55 0.19
CA ILE A 3 -5.28 1.35 0.13
C ILE A 3 -5.76 2.78 -0.09
N THR A 4 -5.41 3.67 0.83
CA THR A 4 -5.89 5.06 0.80
C THR A 4 -4.82 6.02 0.33
N GLN A 5 -3.57 5.72 0.67
CA GLN A 5 -2.46 6.64 0.50
C GLN A 5 -1.16 5.90 0.21
N VAL A 6 -0.25 6.61 -0.43
CA VAL A 6 1.12 6.17 -0.65
C VAL A 6 2.08 7.32 -0.39
N GLN A 7 3.22 7.00 0.20
CA GLN A 7 4.31 7.94 0.35
C GLN A 7 5.42 7.59 -0.64
N VAL A 8 5.82 8.59 -1.42
CA VAL A 8 6.97 8.57 -2.32
C VAL A 8 7.96 9.62 -1.84
N GLY A 9 9.16 9.18 -1.46
CA GLY A 9 10.10 10.03 -0.72
C GLY A 9 9.48 10.56 0.58
N ASN A 10 9.26 11.87 0.67
CA ASN A 10 8.64 12.55 1.82
C ASN A 10 7.23 13.12 1.54
N VAL A 11 6.64 12.81 0.38
CA VAL A 11 5.33 13.32 -0.02
C VAL A 11 4.28 12.21 0.06
N LEU A 12 3.15 12.52 0.69
CA LEU A 12 1.98 11.65 0.80
C LEU A 12 0.99 11.98 -0.32
N TYR A 13 0.70 10.98 -1.14
CA TYR A 13 -0.27 11.05 -2.24
C TYR A 13 -1.52 10.24 -1.91
N PRO A 14 -2.73 10.73 -2.24
CA PRO A 14 -3.91 9.86 -2.30
C PRO A 14 -3.71 8.81 -3.39
N LEU A 15 -4.07 7.56 -3.12
CA LEU A 15 -4.02 6.51 -4.12
C LEU A 15 -5.33 6.48 -4.91
N THR A 16 -5.28 6.84 -6.19
CA THR A 16 -6.44 6.83 -7.09
C THR A 16 -6.14 5.97 -8.30
N GLU A 17 -7.06 5.08 -8.66
CA GLU A 17 -6.89 4.19 -9.80
C GLU A 17 -6.70 4.97 -11.10
N GLY A 18 -5.75 4.54 -11.93
CA GLY A 18 -5.40 5.20 -13.20
C GLY A 18 -4.55 6.47 -13.04
N GLN A 19 -4.33 6.97 -11.82
CA GLN A 19 -3.47 8.13 -11.60
C GLN A 19 -2.00 7.70 -11.45
N PRO A 20 -1.10 8.15 -12.34
CA PRO A 20 0.32 7.86 -12.19
C PRO A 20 0.91 8.59 -10.99
N LEU A 21 1.86 7.94 -10.34
CA LEU A 21 2.62 8.51 -9.23
C LEU A 21 4.02 8.88 -9.72
N PRO A 22 4.57 10.04 -9.30
CA PRO A 22 5.91 10.45 -9.68
C PRO A 22 6.95 9.67 -8.88
N ILE A 23 7.30 8.47 -9.36
CA ILE A 23 8.24 7.55 -8.71
C ILE A 23 9.42 7.32 -9.65
N ASN A 24 10.64 7.54 -9.18
CA ASN A 24 11.85 7.23 -9.91
C ASN A 24 12.33 5.80 -9.65
N VAL A 25 13.09 5.25 -10.60
CA VAL A 25 13.74 3.94 -10.42
C VAL A 25 14.67 3.99 -9.21
N GLY A 26 14.52 3.00 -8.32
CA GLY A 26 15.30 2.90 -7.08
C GLY A 26 14.67 3.59 -5.87
N GLU A 27 13.58 4.34 -6.04
CA GLU A 27 12.87 4.95 -4.91
C GLU A 27 12.05 3.92 -4.14
N THR A 28 11.99 4.12 -2.81
CA THR A 28 11.13 3.31 -1.94
C THR A 28 9.74 3.92 -1.86
N VAL A 29 8.74 3.07 -2.04
CA VAL A 29 7.33 3.43 -1.93
C VAL A 29 6.75 2.83 -0.66
N LYS A 30 6.12 3.65 0.19
CA LYS A 30 5.40 3.18 1.39
C LYS A 30 3.90 3.23 1.15
N VAL A 31 3.25 2.07 1.16
CA VAL A 31 1.81 1.93 0.92
C VAL A 31 1.07 1.86 2.24
N PHE A 32 0.12 2.76 2.46
CA PHE A 32 -0.75 2.77 3.64
C PHE A 32 -2.08 2.11 3.32
N TYR A 33 -2.41 1.07 4.07
CA TYR A 33 -3.62 0.28 3.87
C TYR A 33 -4.39 0.16 5.18
N ALA A 34 -5.72 0.23 5.07
CA ALA A 34 -6.63 -0.03 6.17
C ALA A 34 -7.46 -1.28 5.87
N PHE A 35 -7.62 -2.15 6.86
CA PHE A 35 -8.48 -3.32 6.79
C PHE A 35 -9.16 -3.54 8.14
N LYS A 36 -10.36 -4.10 8.11
CA LYS A 36 -11.16 -4.41 9.30
C LYS A 36 -11.53 -5.88 9.27
N TYR A 37 -11.04 -6.65 10.24
CA TYR A 37 -11.35 -8.07 10.41
C TYR A 37 -11.51 -8.39 11.89
N LYS A 38 -12.34 -9.39 12.20
CA LYS A 38 -12.46 -9.94 13.55
C LYS A 38 -11.35 -10.98 13.75
N LEU A 39 -10.42 -10.70 14.66
CA LEU A 39 -9.31 -11.61 14.98
C LEU A 39 -9.68 -12.54 16.14
N PRO A 40 -9.18 -13.79 16.16
CA PRO A 40 -9.25 -14.65 17.34
C PRO A 40 -8.48 -14.03 18.51
N VAL A 41 -8.90 -14.34 19.74
CA VAL A 41 -8.33 -13.81 20.99
C VAL A 41 -6.84 -14.14 21.14
N ALA A 42 -6.37 -15.21 20.50
CA ALA A 42 -4.97 -15.60 20.46
C ALA A 42 -4.58 -16.05 19.05
N GLY A 43 -3.46 -15.54 18.55
CA GLY A 43 -2.89 -15.87 17.25
C GLY A 43 -2.29 -14.65 16.54
N GLY A 44 -1.38 -14.89 15.59
CA GLY A 44 -0.85 -13.87 14.69
C GLY A 44 -1.51 -13.95 13.32
N VAL A 45 -1.67 -12.81 12.65
CA VAL A 45 -2.09 -12.77 11.24
C VAL A 45 -0.91 -12.39 10.37
N ARG A 46 -0.64 -13.21 9.35
CA ARG A 46 0.33 -12.87 8.30
C ARG A 46 -0.34 -12.00 7.27
N ILE A 47 0.30 -10.87 6.95
CA ILE A 47 -0.11 -9.98 5.88
C ILE A 47 0.93 -10.12 4.77
N TRP A 48 0.45 -10.45 3.57
CA TRP A 48 1.27 -10.52 2.36
C TRP A 48 0.91 -9.35 1.45
N ALA A 49 1.90 -8.64 0.94
CA ALA A 49 1.74 -7.63 -0.09
C ALA A 49 2.55 -8.06 -1.31
N SER A 50 1.93 -8.07 -2.48
CA SER A 50 2.58 -8.28 -3.76
C SER A 50 2.40 -7.05 -4.63
N LEU A 51 3.47 -6.64 -5.32
CA LEU A 51 3.42 -5.61 -6.35
C LEU A 51 3.42 -6.30 -7.70
N TYR A 52 2.39 -6.08 -8.52
CA TYR A 52 2.34 -6.62 -9.87
C TYR A 52 2.65 -5.50 -10.88
N ARG A 53 3.56 -5.79 -11.81
CA ARG A 53 3.79 -4.93 -12.97
C ARG A 53 2.73 -5.27 -14.01
N TYR A 54 1.75 -4.38 -14.19
CA TYR A 54 0.83 -4.48 -15.32
C TYR A 54 1.57 -3.99 -16.58
N THR A 55 1.67 -4.84 -17.60
CA THR A 55 2.29 -4.54 -18.92
C THR A 55 1.22 -4.33 -19.97
#